data_AF-A0A9P7K9X9-F1
#
_entry.id   AF-A0A9P7K9X9-F1
#
_cell.length_a   1.000
_cell.length_b   1.000
_cell.length_c   1.000
_cell.angle_alpha   90.00
_cell.angle_beta   90.00
_cell.angle_gamma   90.00
#
_symmetry.space_group_name_H-M   'P 1'
#
loop_
_entity.id
_entity.type
_entity.pdbx_description
1 polymer ?
#
loop_
_entity_poly.entity_id
_entity_poly.type
_entity_poly.pdbx_seq_one_letter_code
_entity_poly.pdbx_strand_id
1 'polypeptide(L)'
;MNDVDNGEQGTPPDPGEVIDKLRDLVSVNHLNQDVAAMHIRAMALLGRLKALHRAANTATRVRKDATTDARNEMDQSHLGLQNLLYEKRHLEREIEKCRQFASIYQDVPLYGLDDFQRLAPEEARTEDVLTAPHQLMLNRLSFELAERQRLDLQRKELLQRKEEMLKESKIKATTMDSVKSQIDMLIKVRAFPLLRSTISSLRPRVVCGRHKEKD
;
A
#
# COMPACT_ATOMS: atom_id res chain seq x y z
N MET A 1 -20.36 -43.02 21.47
CA MET A 1 -19.78 -44.24 22.05
C MET A 1 -19.07 -43.89 23.34
N ASN A 2 -19.78 -44.04 24.45
CA ASN A 2 -19.30 -44.46 25.77
C ASN A 2 -20.54 -44.47 26.63
N ASP A 3 -21.15 -45.66 26.64
CA ASP A 3 -22.32 -46.03 27.41
C ASP A 3 -22.09 -45.72 28.88
N VAL A 4 -22.83 -44.74 29.40
CA VAL A 4 -22.97 -44.58 30.84
C VAL A 4 -23.97 -45.65 31.27
N ASP A 5 -23.38 -46.74 31.75
CA ASP A 5 -24.01 -47.79 32.55
C ASP A 5 -24.89 -47.15 33.63
N ASN A 6 -26.17 -46.94 33.32
CA ASN A 6 -27.22 -46.65 34.28
C ASN A 6 -27.51 -47.95 35.04
N GLY A 7 -26.56 -48.37 35.87
CA GLY A 7 -26.84 -49.34 36.92
C GLY A 7 -27.95 -48.77 37.78
N GLU A 8 -29.08 -49.48 37.83
CA GLU A 8 -30.19 -49.25 38.75
C GLU A 8 -29.69 -49.31 40.20
N GLN A 9 -29.08 -48.23 40.68
CA GLN A 9 -28.89 -48.00 42.09
C GLN A 9 -30.23 -47.50 42.59
N GLY A 10 -30.98 -48.41 43.23
CA GLY A 10 -32.27 -48.11 43.85
C GLY A 10 -32.23 -46.75 44.50
N THR A 11 -33.23 -45.91 44.18
CA THR A 11 -33.31 -44.51 44.60
C THR A 11 -32.82 -44.36 46.03
N PRO A 12 -31.76 -43.55 46.27
CA PRO A 12 -31.25 -43.38 47.60
C PRO A 12 -32.42 -42.94 48.49
N PRO A 13 -32.56 -43.55 49.68
CA PRO A 13 -33.62 -43.23 50.61
C PRO A 13 -33.67 -41.73 50.84
N ASP A 14 -34.88 -41.19 50.82
CA ASP A 14 -35.07 -39.76 51.00
C ASP A 14 -34.42 -39.33 52.33
N PRO A 15 -33.51 -38.34 52.32
CA PRO A 15 -32.89 -37.83 53.53
C PRO A 15 -33.93 -37.39 54.56
N GLY A 16 -35.09 -36.87 54.11
CA GLY A 16 -36.24 -36.53 54.95
C GLY A 16 -36.74 -37.73 55.74
N GLU A 17 -36.98 -38.86 55.07
CA GLU A 17 -37.42 -40.11 55.69
C GLU A 17 -36.44 -40.63 56.77
N VAL A 18 -35.12 -40.48 56.56
CA VAL A 18 -34.11 -40.90 57.56
C VAL A 18 -34.12 -39.97 58.77
N ILE A 19 -34.30 -38.67 58.56
CA ILE A 19 -34.38 -37.65 59.63
C ILE A 19 -35.68 -37.82 60.43
N ASP A 20 -36.80 -38.10 59.77
CA ASP A 20 -38.08 -38.33 60.43
C ASP A 20 -38.05 -39.61 61.28
N LYS A 21 -37.40 -40.67 60.79
CA LYS A 21 -37.14 -41.89 61.58
C LYS A 21 -36.23 -41.64 62.77
N LEU A 22 -35.23 -40.77 62.65
CA LEU A 22 -34.40 -40.35 63.79
C LEU A 22 -35.21 -39.55 64.82
N ARG A 23 -36.14 -38.70 64.38
CA ARG A 23 -37.04 -37.92 65.25
C ARG A 23 -38.06 -38.81 65.96
N ASP A 24 -38.59 -39.83 65.28
CA ASP A 24 -39.53 -40.80 65.84
C ASP A 24 -38.93 -41.61 67.02
N LEU A 25 -37.62 -41.91 66.97
CA LEU A 25 -36.92 -42.58 68.08
C LEU A 25 -36.90 -41.79 69.39
N VAL A 26 -37.15 -40.47 69.35
CA VAL A 26 -37.21 -39.59 70.54
C VAL A 26 -38.66 -39.41 71.01
N SER A 27 -39.64 -39.93 70.27
CA SER A 27 -41.07 -39.78 70.58
C SER A 27 -41.52 -40.72 71.71
N VAL A 28 -42.59 -40.31 72.43
CA VAL A 28 -43.17 -40.95 73.63
C VAL A 28 -43.46 -42.45 73.45
N ASN A 29 -43.63 -42.91 72.21
CA ASN A 29 -43.94 -44.30 71.84
C ASN A 29 -42.83 -45.32 72.19
N HIS A 30 -41.60 -44.88 72.46
CA HIS A 30 -40.44 -45.76 72.65
C HIS A 30 -39.93 -45.82 74.12
N LEU A 31 -40.64 -45.22 75.09
CA LEU A 31 -40.21 -45.09 76.49
C LEU A 31 -39.99 -46.42 77.25
N ASN A 32 -40.58 -47.53 76.79
CA ASN A 32 -40.49 -48.85 77.43
C ASN A 32 -39.60 -49.85 76.65
N GLN A 33 -38.86 -49.41 75.63
CA GLN A 33 -37.99 -50.28 74.83
C GLN A 33 -36.59 -50.43 75.42
N ASP A 34 -35.93 -51.55 75.08
CA ASP A 34 -34.54 -51.82 75.47
C ASP A 34 -33.59 -50.75 74.89
N VAL A 35 -32.84 -50.10 75.79
CA VAL A 35 -31.89 -49.03 75.49
C VAL A 35 -30.81 -49.50 74.50
N ALA A 36 -30.39 -50.77 74.57
CA ALA A 36 -29.41 -51.32 73.65
C ALA A 36 -29.95 -51.40 72.21
N ALA A 37 -31.19 -51.83 72.04
CA ALA A 37 -31.84 -51.91 70.73
C ALA A 37 -32.06 -50.53 70.10
N MET A 38 -32.41 -49.51 70.91
CA MET A 38 -32.53 -48.13 70.44
C MET A 38 -31.20 -47.55 69.97
N HIS A 39 -30.11 -47.78 70.70
CA HIS A 39 -28.78 -47.34 70.28
C HIS A 39 -28.35 -47.96 68.95
N ILE A 40 -28.59 -49.26 68.74
CA ILE A 40 -28.27 -49.95 67.48
C ILE A 40 -29.05 -49.31 66.32
N ARG A 41 -30.35 -49.06 66.51
CA ARG A 41 -31.21 -48.43 65.48
C ARG A 41 -30.80 -46.99 65.18
N ALA A 42 -30.48 -46.19 66.19
CA ALA A 42 -30.00 -44.82 66.02
C ALA A 42 -28.65 -44.77 65.28
N MET A 43 -27.71 -45.65 65.65
CA MET A 43 -26.40 -45.75 64.98
C MET A 43 -26.53 -46.18 63.52
N ALA A 44 -27.45 -47.09 63.20
CA ALA A 44 -27.73 -47.49 61.82
C ALA A 44 -28.28 -46.32 60.99
N LEU A 45 -29.24 -45.55 61.54
CA LEU A 45 -29.79 -44.37 60.87
C LEU A 45 -28.75 -43.24 60.69
N LEU A 46 -27.90 -43.00 61.70
CA LEU A 46 -26.77 -42.07 61.59
C LEU A 46 -25.74 -42.52 60.55
N GLY A 47 -25.46 -43.83 60.47
CA GLY A 47 -24.61 -44.41 59.43
C GLY A 47 -25.17 -44.15 58.03
N ARG A 48 -26.49 -44.31 57.87
CA ARG A 48 -27.21 -44.03 56.62
C ARG A 48 -27.16 -42.55 56.24
N LEU A 49 -27.39 -41.65 57.20
CA LEU A 49 -27.32 -40.20 56.99
C LEU A 49 -25.90 -39.76 56.58
N LYS A 50 -24.86 -40.30 57.24
CA LYS A 50 -23.46 -40.05 56.87
C LYS A 50 -23.13 -40.56 55.46
N ALA A 51 -23.71 -41.69 55.05
CA ALA A 51 -23.54 -42.21 53.70
C ALA A 51 -24.20 -41.28 52.66
N LEU A 52 -25.43 -40.82 52.90
CA LEU A 52 -26.12 -39.84 52.05
C LEU A 52 -25.34 -38.53 51.93
N HIS A 53 -24.81 -38.00 53.04
CA HIS A 53 -23.99 -36.80 53.04
C HIS A 53 -22.70 -36.96 52.20
N ARG A 54 -22.00 -38.10 52.33
CA ARG A 54 -20.84 -38.40 51.47
C ARG A 54 -21.23 -38.50 50.01
N ALA A 55 -22.34 -39.17 49.69
CA ALA A 55 -22.84 -39.29 48.33
C ALA A 55 -23.17 -37.92 47.71
N ALA A 56 -23.86 -37.04 48.45
CA ALA A 56 -24.17 -35.68 48.02
C ALA A 56 -22.91 -34.84 47.76
N ASN A 57 -21.91 -34.91 48.65
CA ASN A 57 -20.64 -34.22 48.46
C ASN A 57 -19.86 -34.74 47.26
N THR A 58 -19.81 -36.05 47.06
CA THR A 58 -19.17 -36.65 45.87
C THR A 58 -19.90 -36.23 44.59
N ALA A 59 -21.23 -36.28 44.56
CA ALA A 59 -22.01 -35.83 43.41
C ALA A 59 -21.77 -34.35 43.09
N THR A 60 -21.65 -33.50 44.13
CA THR A 60 -21.35 -32.07 43.97
C THR A 60 -19.96 -31.85 43.39
N ARG A 61 -18.95 -32.59 43.87
CA ARG A 61 -17.59 -32.54 43.33
C ARG A 61 -17.55 -32.96 41.86
N VAL A 62 -18.17 -34.10 41.52
CA VAL A 62 -18.23 -34.60 40.14
C VAL A 62 -18.87 -33.57 39.21
N ARG A 63 -19.98 -32.95 39.62
CA ARG A 63 -20.63 -31.89 38.82
C ARG A 63 -19.76 -30.65 38.66
N LYS A 64 -19.04 -30.25 39.72
CA LYS A 64 -18.11 -29.12 39.67
C LYS A 64 -16.95 -29.39 38.72
N ASP A 65 -16.38 -30.58 38.78
CA ASP A 65 -15.27 -31.00 37.92
C ASP A 65 -15.73 -31.05 36.47
N ALA A 66 -16.86 -31.70 36.18
CA ALA A 66 -17.44 -31.74 34.83
C ALA A 66 -17.75 -30.35 34.24
N THR A 67 -18.26 -29.42 35.07
CA THR A 67 -18.50 -28.03 34.64
C THR A 67 -17.20 -27.28 34.37
N THR A 68 -16.16 -27.55 35.16
CA THR A 68 -14.84 -26.94 35.00
C THR A 68 -14.17 -27.44 33.72
N ASP A 69 -14.27 -28.74 33.43
CA ASP A 69 -13.73 -29.34 32.21
C ASP A 69 -14.43 -28.77 30.96
N ALA A 70 -15.76 -28.70 30.95
CA ALA A 70 -16.53 -28.10 29.87
C ALA A 70 -16.16 -26.61 29.65
N ARG A 71 -15.95 -25.86 30.74
CA ARG A 71 -15.48 -24.46 30.66
C ARG A 71 -14.08 -24.38 30.04
N ASN A 72 -13.17 -25.25 30.47
CA ASN A 72 -11.80 -25.26 29.94
C ASN A 72 -11.77 -25.60 28.44
N GLU A 73 -12.61 -26.52 27.98
CA GLU A 73 -12.75 -26.86 26.56
C GLU A 73 -13.28 -25.67 25.74
N MET A 74 -14.28 -24.96 26.27
CA MET A 74 -14.79 -23.72 25.68
C MET A 74 -13.70 -22.64 25.59
N ASP A 75 -12.94 -22.44 26.67
CA ASP A 75 -11.86 -21.44 26.72
C ASP A 75 -10.75 -21.76 25.72
N GLN A 76 -10.37 -23.03 25.57
CA GLN A 76 -9.41 -23.48 24.57
C GLN A 76 -9.91 -23.22 23.14
N SER A 77 -11.18 -23.53 22.87
CA SER A 77 -11.80 -23.27 21.57
C SER A 77 -11.85 -21.77 21.27
N HIS A 78 -12.16 -20.95 22.27
CA HIS A 78 -12.17 -19.49 22.15
C HIS A 78 -10.77 -18.93 21.85
N LEU A 79 -9.72 -19.44 22.51
CA LEU A 79 -8.33 -19.09 22.18
C LEU A 79 -7.97 -19.47 20.74
N GLY A 80 -8.38 -20.66 20.28
CA GLY A 80 -8.21 -21.08 18.89
C GLY A 80 -8.87 -20.13 17.90
N LEU A 81 -10.10 -19.70 18.18
CA LEU A 81 -10.81 -18.72 17.36
C LEU A 81 -10.08 -17.37 17.32
N GLN A 82 -9.58 -16.87 18.46
CA GLN A 82 -8.84 -15.60 18.50
C GLN A 82 -7.55 -15.65 17.67
N ASN A 83 -6.83 -16.78 17.69
CA ASN A 83 -5.64 -16.99 16.86
C ASN A 83 -5.98 -16.90 15.36
N LEU A 84 -7.04 -17.60 14.92
CA LEU A 84 -7.50 -17.57 13.53
C LEU A 84 -7.97 -16.17 13.10
N LEU A 85 -8.67 -15.45 13.98
CA LEU A 85 -9.07 -14.07 13.71
C LEU A 85 -7.87 -13.13 13.58
N TYR A 86 -6.83 -13.34 14.38
CA TYR A 86 -5.59 -12.58 14.25
C TYR A 86 -4.90 -12.87 12.92
N GLU A 87 -4.77 -14.14 12.54
CA GLU A 87 -4.18 -14.56 11.27
C GLU A 87 -4.96 -13.99 10.08
N LYS A 88 -6.30 -14.09 10.10
CA LYS A 88 -7.16 -13.48 9.08
C LYS A 88 -6.89 -11.99 8.91
N ARG A 89 -6.89 -11.23 10.02
CA ARG A 89 -6.62 -9.78 9.98
C ARG A 89 -5.20 -9.46 9.51
N HIS A 90 -4.23 -10.31 9.83
CA HIS A 90 -2.86 -10.16 9.34
C HIS A 90 -2.82 -10.34 7.82
N LEU A 91 -3.39 -11.42 7.29
CA LEU A 91 -3.45 -11.69 5.86
C LEU A 91 -4.24 -10.61 5.10
N GLU A 92 -5.37 -10.14 5.63
CA GLU A 92 -6.14 -9.04 5.04
C GLU A 92 -5.30 -7.77 4.90
N ARG A 93 -4.49 -7.43 5.92
CA ARG A 93 -3.58 -6.28 5.86
C ARG A 93 -2.46 -6.48 4.84
N GLU A 94 -1.87 -7.68 4.76
CA GLU A 94 -0.84 -7.97 3.77
C GLU A 94 -1.39 -7.95 2.34
N ILE A 95 -2.58 -8.49 2.11
CA ILE A 95 -3.28 -8.41 0.81
C ILE A 95 -3.51 -6.96 0.42
N GLU A 96 -3.97 -6.13 1.36
CA GLU A 96 -4.23 -4.71 1.10
C GLU A 96 -2.92 -3.96 0.78
N LYS A 97 -1.82 -4.24 1.48
CA LYS A 97 -0.50 -3.71 1.12
C LYS A 97 -0.08 -4.11 -0.28
N CYS A 98 -0.27 -5.38 -0.66
CA CYS A 98 0.04 -5.86 -2.00
C CYS A 98 -0.84 -5.21 -3.08
N ARG A 99 -2.12 -4.93 -2.77
CA ARG A 99 -3.04 -4.23 -3.68
C ARG A 99 -2.71 -2.75 -3.85
N GLN A 100 -2.23 -2.11 -2.79
CA GLN A 100 -1.77 -0.72 -2.82
C GLN A 100 -0.43 -0.55 -3.54
N PHE A 101 0.18 -1.64 -4.02
CA PHE A 101 1.35 -1.56 -4.89
C PHE A 101 0.96 -0.91 -6.23
N ALA A 102 1.10 0.41 -6.30
CA ALA A 102 1.02 1.18 -7.53
C ALA A 102 2.37 1.11 -8.22
N SER A 103 2.39 0.57 -9.43
CA SER A 103 3.59 0.56 -10.26
C SER A 103 3.57 1.75 -11.22
N ILE A 104 4.74 2.38 -11.37
CA ILE A 104 4.93 3.62 -12.15
C ILE A 104 4.39 3.49 -13.59
N TYR A 105 4.37 2.28 -14.17
CA TYR A 105 3.89 2.08 -15.54
C TYR A 105 2.41 2.46 -15.74
N GLN A 106 1.60 2.50 -14.68
CA GLN A 106 0.17 2.85 -14.76
C GLN A 106 -0.05 4.33 -15.09
N ASP A 107 0.90 5.20 -14.74
CA ASP A 107 0.80 6.65 -14.95
C ASP A 107 1.50 7.11 -16.26
N VAL A 108 2.14 6.20 -16.98
CA VAL A 108 2.87 6.55 -18.21
C VAL A 108 1.87 6.78 -19.35
N PRO A 109 1.90 7.93 -20.04
CA PRO A 109 1.11 8.11 -21.25
C PRO A 109 1.65 7.18 -22.33
N LEU A 110 0.80 6.24 -22.77
CA LEU A 110 1.11 5.26 -23.81
C LEU A 110 0.29 5.58 -25.06
N TYR A 111 0.81 5.20 -26.23
CA TYR A 111 0.00 5.16 -27.45
C TYR A 111 -1.28 4.33 -27.25
N GLY A 112 -2.36 4.76 -27.92
CA GLY A 112 -3.62 4.03 -27.98
C GLY A 112 -3.44 2.65 -28.61
N LEU A 113 -4.40 1.74 -28.39
CA LEU A 113 -4.32 0.38 -28.93
C LEU A 113 -4.28 0.37 -30.46
N ASP A 114 -5.07 1.23 -31.11
CA ASP A 114 -5.11 1.35 -32.57
C ASP A 114 -3.78 1.82 -33.15
N ASP A 115 -3.15 2.80 -32.49
CA ASP A 115 -1.85 3.33 -32.89
C ASP A 115 -0.73 2.31 -32.69
N PHE A 116 -0.76 1.58 -31.56
CA PHE A 116 0.16 0.49 -31.31
C PHE A 116 0.01 -0.61 -32.37
N GLN A 117 -1.22 -1.04 -32.67
CA GLN A 117 -1.47 -2.03 -33.71
C GLN A 117 -1.07 -1.58 -35.11
N ARG A 118 -0.93 -0.29 -35.37
CA ARG A 118 -0.49 0.23 -36.67
C ARG A 118 1.03 0.40 -36.75
N LEU A 119 1.65 0.94 -35.70
CA LEU A 119 3.03 1.40 -35.70
C LEU A 119 4.03 0.40 -35.09
N ALA A 120 3.56 -0.52 -34.26
CA ALA A 120 4.45 -1.49 -33.62
C ALA A 120 5.03 -2.48 -34.63
N PRO A 121 6.19 -3.10 -34.35
CA PRO A 121 6.74 -4.18 -35.15
C PRO A 121 5.81 -5.40 -35.25
N GLU A 122 5.94 -6.23 -36.28
CA GLU A 122 5.10 -7.44 -36.43
C GLU A 122 5.35 -8.45 -35.31
N GLU A 123 6.59 -8.54 -34.81
CA GLU A 123 6.98 -9.42 -33.71
C GLU A 123 6.26 -9.08 -32.39
N ALA A 124 5.79 -7.84 -32.25
CA ALA A 124 5.10 -7.34 -31.07
C ALA A 124 3.56 -7.48 -31.15
N ARG A 125 3.01 -7.85 -32.33
CA ARG A 125 1.57 -7.86 -32.64
C ARG A 125 1.02 -9.26 -32.97
N THR A 126 1.73 -10.33 -32.63
CA THR A 126 1.25 -11.71 -32.82
C THR A 126 -0.09 -11.94 -32.10
N GLU A 127 -0.99 -12.72 -32.70
CA GLU A 127 -2.31 -13.04 -32.13
C GLU A 127 -2.25 -13.59 -30.69
N ASP A 128 -1.24 -14.41 -30.39
CA ASP A 128 -1.01 -14.95 -29.05
C ASP A 128 -0.71 -13.86 -28.01
N VAL A 129 -0.01 -12.80 -28.43
CA VAL A 129 0.31 -11.64 -27.59
C VAL A 129 -0.91 -10.76 -27.39
N LEU A 130 -1.70 -10.52 -28.45
CA LEU A 130 -2.91 -9.70 -28.38
C LEU A 130 -3.97 -10.31 -27.45
N THR A 131 -4.03 -11.63 -27.39
CA THR A 131 -4.95 -12.37 -26.51
C THR A 131 -4.52 -12.31 -25.03
N ALA A 132 -3.21 -12.22 -24.75
CA ALA A 132 -2.67 -12.21 -23.39
C ALA A 132 -2.45 -10.77 -22.85
N PRO A 133 -3.28 -10.26 -21.90
CA PRO A 133 -3.25 -8.86 -21.50
C PRO A 133 -1.92 -8.39 -20.91
N HIS A 134 -1.27 -9.25 -20.12
CA HIS A 134 0.02 -8.94 -19.53
C HIS A 134 1.12 -8.81 -20.58
N GLN A 135 1.16 -9.76 -21.53
CA GLN A 135 2.15 -9.76 -22.62
C GLN A 135 1.94 -8.57 -23.55
N LEU A 136 0.68 -8.24 -23.86
CA LEU A 136 0.32 -7.03 -24.58
C LEU A 136 0.85 -5.77 -23.89
N MET A 137 0.67 -5.65 -22.57
CA MET A 137 1.16 -4.49 -21.82
C MET A 137 2.70 -4.39 -21.87
N LEU A 138 3.42 -5.50 -21.72
CA LEU A 138 4.88 -5.52 -21.82
C LEU A 138 5.36 -5.06 -23.19
N ASN A 139 4.72 -5.53 -24.26
CA ASN A 139 5.07 -5.14 -25.63
C ASN A 139 4.73 -3.67 -25.93
N ARG A 140 3.65 -3.14 -25.35
CA ARG A 140 3.32 -1.71 -25.44
C ARG A 140 4.38 -0.86 -24.75
N LEU A 141 4.83 -1.27 -23.56
CA LEU A 141 5.87 -0.56 -22.81
C LEU A 141 7.23 -0.61 -23.52
N SER A 142 7.60 -1.76 -24.10
CA SER A 142 8.86 -1.89 -24.84
C SER A 142 8.86 -1.05 -26.12
N PHE A 143 7.74 -1.00 -26.84
CA PHE A 143 7.56 -0.14 -28.00
C PHE A 143 7.66 1.34 -27.63
N GLU A 144 6.97 1.78 -26.58
CA GLU A 144 7.04 3.16 -26.10
C GLU A 144 8.47 3.57 -25.73
N LEU A 145 9.20 2.68 -25.05
CA LEU A 145 10.60 2.90 -24.69
C LEU A 145 11.47 3.09 -25.94
N ALA A 146 11.32 2.22 -26.94
CA ALA A 146 12.07 2.30 -28.19
C ALA A 146 11.76 3.59 -28.95
N GLU A 147 10.49 4.00 -29.02
CA GLU A 147 10.09 5.25 -29.67
C GLU A 147 10.64 6.48 -28.95
N ARG A 148 10.60 6.51 -27.62
CA ARG A 148 11.19 7.62 -26.84
C ARG A 148 12.70 7.72 -27.05
N GLN A 149 13.40 6.59 -27.07
CA GLN A 149 14.83 6.56 -27.37
C GLN A 149 15.13 7.07 -28.79
N ARG A 150 14.34 6.66 -29.78
CA ARG A 150 14.45 7.14 -31.17
C ARG A 150 14.24 8.66 -31.26
N LEU A 151 13.18 9.17 -30.63
CA LEU A 151 12.87 10.61 -30.62
C LEU A 151 13.94 11.43 -29.88
N ASP A 152 14.49 10.92 -28.77
CA ASP A 152 15.57 11.58 -28.05
C ASP A 152 16.87 11.65 -28.86
N LEU A 153 17.19 10.61 -29.62
CA LEU A 153 18.32 10.62 -30.55
C LEU A 153 18.12 11.66 -31.67
N GLN A 154 16.95 11.66 -32.30
CA GLN A 154 16.60 12.65 -33.33
C GLN A 154 16.63 14.08 -32.78
N ARG A 155 16.13 14.30 -31.57
CA ARG A 155 16.18 15.58 -30.89
C ARG A 155 17.63 16.04 -30.68
N LYS A 156 18.52 15.16 -30.23
CA LYS A 156 19.95 15.47 -30.05
C LYS A 156 20.62 15.83 -31.37
N GLU A 157 20.37 15.07 -32.43
CA GLU A 157 20.91 15.35 -33.76
C GLU A 157 20.42 16.70 -34.30
N LEU A 158 19.12 16.99 -34.20
CA LEU A 158 18.56 18.27 -34.63
C LEU A 158 19.09 19.45 -33.82
N LEU A 159 19.34 19.27 -32.52
CA LEU A 159 19.96 20.29 -31.68
C LEU A 159 21.41 20.56 -32.10
N GLN A 160 22.19 19.51 -32.40
CA GLN A 160 23.55 19.66 -32.91
C GLN A 160 23.56 20.41 -34.25
N ARG A 161 22.71 20.00 -35.19
CA ARG A 161 22.60 20.66 -36.50
C ARG A 161 22.14 22.11 -36.40
N LYS A 162 21.23 22.41 -35.46
CA LYS A 162 20.82 23.78 -35.16
C LYS A 162 22.01 24.60 -34.63
N GLU A 163 22.81 24.05 -33.74
CA GLU A 163 23.99 24.73 -33.18
C GLU A 163 25.05 25.00 -34.25
N GLU A 164 25.31 24.03 -35.13
CA GLU A 164 26.21 24.18 -36.28
C GLU A 164 25.73 25.28 -37.23
N MET A 165 24.45 25.26 -37.62
CA MET A 165 23.84 26.30 -38.45
C MET A 165 23.94 27.69 -37.81
N LEU A 166 23.75 27.80 -36.49
CA LEU A 166 23.93 29.06 -35.77
C LEU A 166 25.39 29.53 -35.77
N LYS A 167 26.36 28.62 -35.65
CA LYS A 167 27.79 28.94 -35.77
C LYS A 167 28.12 29.44 -37.18
N GLU A 168 27.66 28.73 -38.21
CA GLU A 168 27.83 29.16 -39.61
C GLU A 168 27.18 30.52 -39.88
N SER A 169 25.96 30.75 -39.38
CA SER A 169 25.28 32.02 -39.54
C SER A 169 26.04 33.17 -38.87
N LYS A 170 26.64 32.94 -37.69
CA LYS A 170 27.50 33.92 -37.02
C LYS A 170 28.76 34.22 -37.81
N ILE A 171 29.42 33.19 -38.37
CA ILE A 171 30.61 33.37 -39.23
C ILE A 171 30.24 34.15 -40.49
N LYS A 172 29.12 33.82 -41.16
CA LYS A 172 28.65 34.55 -42.34
C LYS A 172 28.28 36.00 -42.02
N ALA A 173 27.73 36.27 -40.83
CA ALA A 173 27.45 37.63 -40.39
C ALA A 173 28.74 38.44 -40.17
N THR A 174 29.75 37.88 -39.50
CA THR A 174 31.03 38.57 -39.30
C THR A 174 31.80 38.79 -40.60
N THR A 175 31.76 37.84 -41.55
CA THR A 175 32.36 38.04 -42.88
C THR A 175 31.60 39.10 -43.68
N MET A 176 30.26 39.13 -43.62
CA MET A 176 29.45 40.18 -44.23
C MET A 176 29.79 41.56 -43.66
N ASP A 177 29.91 41.70 -42.34
CA ASP A 177 30.31 42.94 -41.69
C ASP A 177 31.72 43.38 -42.12
N SER A 178 32.65 42.42 -42.27
CA SER A 178 34.00 42.70 -42.81
C SER A 178 33.94 43.19 -44.27
N VAL A 179 33.21 42.51 -45.15
CA VAL A 179 33.04 42.95 -46.55
C VAL A 179 32.40 44.33 -46.63
N LYS A 180 31.36 44.60 -45.82
CA LYS A 180 30.72 45.91 -45.72
C LYS A 180 31.74 46.99 -45.34
N SER A 181 32.56 46.72 -44.32
CA SER A 181 33.62 47.65 -43.91
C SER A 181 34.64 47.94 -45.03
N GLN A 182 35.00 46.92 -45.83
CA GLN A 182 35.89 47.07 -46.98
C GLN A 182 35.26 47.92 -48.09
N ILE A 183 33.98 47.73 -48.37
CA ILE A 183 33.23 48.56 -49.34
C ILE A 183 33.16 50.00 -48.86
N ASP A 184 32.82 50.24 -47.58
CA ASP A 184 32.78 51.59 -47.00
C ASP A 184 34.15 52.28 -47.11
N MET A 185 35.25 51.55 -46.91
CA MET A 185 36.61 52.04 -47.14
C MET A 185 36.84 52.40 -48.61
N LEU A 186 36.48 51.54 -49.55
CA LEU A 186 36.63 51.80 -50.99
C LEU A 186 35.79 52.99 -51.47
N ILE A 187 34.56 53.14 -50.97
CA ILE A 187 33.71 54.30 -51.25
C ILE A 187 34.37 55.57 -50.73
N LYS A 188 34.88 55.58 -49.49
CA LYS A 188 35.64 56.72 -48.95
C LYS A 188 36.86 57.05 -49.79
N VAL A 189 37.63 56.04 -50.21
CA VAL A 189 38.84 56.21 -51.04
C VAL A 189 38.52 56.70 -52.45
N ARG A 190 37.39 56.32 -53.06
CA ARG A 190 36.95 56.83 -54.38
C ARG A 190 36.25 58.19 -54.32
N ALA A 191 35.58 58.51 -53.22
CA ALA A 191 34.94 59.82 -53.03
C ALA A 191 35.98 60.95 -52.83
N PHE A 192 37.21 60.62 -52.42
CA PHE A 192 38.23 61.61 -52.05
C PHE A 192 39.05 62.25 -53.21
N PRO A 193 39.40 61.56 -54.32
CA PRO A 193 40.29 62.14 -55.33
C PRO A 193 39.58 63.04 -56.37
N LEU A 194 38.28 62.84 -56.62
CA LEU A 194 37.54 63.62 -57.65
C LEU A 194 36.94 64.93 -57.14
N LEU A 195 36.82 65.12 -55.82
CA LEU A 195 36.32 66.37 -55.22
C LEU A 195 37.43 67.34 -54.78
N ARG A 196 38.70 66.90 -54.77
CA ARG A 196 39.83 67.76 -54.34
C ARG A 196 40.56 68.43 -55.50
N SER A 197 40.49 67.90 -56.73
CA SER A 197 41.13 68.51 -57.90
C SER A 197 40.36 69.71 -58.47
N THR A 198 39.05 69.82 -58.21
CA THR A 198 38.21 70.93 -58.72
C THR A 198 38.16 72.16 -57.82
N ILE A 199 38.58 72.06 -56.55
CA ILE A 199 38.50 73.18 -55.58
C ILE A 199 39.85 73.93 -55.43
N SER A 200 40.96 73.36 -55.90
CA SER A 200 42.30 73.98 -55.76
C SER A 200 42.64 75.03 -56.85
N SER A 201 41.89 75.09 -57.97
CA SER A 201 42.24 75.93 -59.13
C SER A 201 41.52 77.28 -59.23
N LEU A 202 40.64 77.66 -58.30
CA LEU A 202 40.04 79.01 -58.24
C LEU A 202 40.37 79.72 -56.91
N ARG A 203 41.57 80.30 -56.86
CA ARG A 203 41.99 81.44 -56.00
C ARG A 203 41.01 82.64 -56.17
N PRO A 204 40.97 83.71 -55.33
CA PRO A 204 42.12 84.31 -54.63
C PRO A 204 41.89 85.00 -53.25
N ARG A 205 43.05 85.32 -52.66
CA ARG A 205 43.36 86.18 -51.52
C ARG A 205 42.90 87.62 -51.78
N VAL A 206 42.16 88.26 -50.86
CA VAL A 206 41.88 89.70 -50.90
C VAL A 206 42.33 90.37 -49.61
N VAL A 207 42.94 91.54 -49.80
CA VAL A 207 43.74 92.37 -48.90
C VAL A 207 42.86 93.26 -48.02
N CYS A 208 43.34 93.52 -46.81
CA CYS A 208 42.80 94.43 -45.79
C CYS A 208 42.86 95.91 -46.24
N GLY A 209 41.79 96.67 -46.01
CA GLY A 209 41.73 98.12 -46.20
C GLY A 209 40.72 98.78 -45.25
N ARG A 210 41.21 99.73 -44.45
CA ARG A 210 40.48 100.57 -43.47
C ARG A 210 39.47 101.50 -44.15
N HIS A 211 38.35 101.79 -43.48
CA HIS A 211 37.79 103.15 -43.36
C HIS A 211 36.84 103.29 -42.16
N LYS A 212 36.87 104.49 -41.55
CA LYS A 212 36.08 105.01 -40.42
C LYS A 212 34.62 105.32 -40.80
N GLU A 213 33.70 105.30 -39.84
CA GLU A 213 32.77 106.41 -39.43
C GLU A 213 31.94 105.91 -38.20
N LYS A 214 31.97 106.58 -37.03
CA LYS A 214 30.87 107.37 -36.39
C LYS A 214 29.49 106.67 -36.45
N ASP A 215 28.78 106.39 -35.36
CA ASP A 215 28.68 106.98 -34.01
C ASP A 215 28.80 105.93 -32.87
#